data_AF-A0A7L7INM9-F1
#
_entry.id   AF-A0A7L7INM9-F1
#
_cell.length_a   1.000
_cell.length_b   1.000
_cell.length_c   1.000
_cell.angle_alpha   90.00
_cell.angle_beta   90.00
_cell.angle_gamma   90.00
#
_symmetry.space_group_name_H-M   'P 1'
#
loop_
_entity.id
_entity.type
_entity.pdbx_description
1 polymer ?
#
loop_
_entity_poly.entity_id
_entity_poly.type
_entity_poly.pdbx_seq_one_letter_code
_entity_poly.pdbx_strand_id
1 'polypeptide(L)'
;MSKMPLFFVVVVAIIVIAASFRFVQQRREKANNDAAPLLQKRVVVSNKREKTLNDRRSRQQQTAPAGTSVRYEASFKPETGGLEMTFRLDAQQYHQLTVGDRGTLSYKGSRFEGFTPEQ
;
A
#
# COMPACT_ATOMS: atom_id res chain seq x y z
N MET A 1 52.32 8.50 -7.90
CA MET A 1 51.29 8.38 -6.84
C MET A 1 49.98 8.93 -7.37
N SER A 2 49.06 8.06 -7.76
CA SER A 2 47.73 8.41 -8.26
C SER A 2 46.87 8.94 -7.11
N LYS A 3 46.89 10.26 -6.91
CA LYS A 3 45.90 10.93 -6.06
C LYS A 3 44.54 10.67 -6.68
N MET A 4 43.72 9.85 -6.02
CA MET A 4 42.31 9.70 -6.40
C MET A 4 41.73 11.12 -6.56
N PRO A 5 41.18 11.47 -7.75
CA PRO A 5 40.76 12.83 -8.00
C PRO A 5 39.70 13.21 -6.97
N LEU A 6 39.92 14.32 -6.27
CA LEU A 6 39.07 14.81 -5.18
C LEU A 6 37.58 14.86 -5.59
N PHE A 7 37.33 15.19 -6.85
CA PHE A 7 36.02 15.12 -7.50
C PHE A 7 35.31 13.77 -7.33
N PHE A 8 36.02 12.65 -7.44
CA PHE A 8 35.43 11.31 -7.33
C PHE A 8 34.95 11.02 -5.90
N VAL A 9 35.70 11.47 -4.90
CA VAL A 9 35.32 11.35 -3.48
C VAL A 9 34.06 12.18 -3.19
N VAL A 10 33.99 13.39 -3.73
CA VAL A 10 32.81 14.27 -3.58
C VAL A 10 31.57 13.65 -4.24
N VAL A 11 31.70 13.10 -5.45
CA VAL A 11 30.58 12.45 -6.15
C VAL A 11 30.08 11.23 -5.39
N VAL A 12 30.99 10.38 -4.90
CA VAL A 12 30.63 9.20 -4.09
C VAL A 12 29.92 9.62 -2.79
N ALA A 13 30.39 10.67 -2.11
CA ALA A 13 29.74 11.19 -0.90
C ALA A 13 28.30 11.67 -1.16
N ILE A 14 28.07 12.38 -2.27
CA ILE A 14 26.73 12.84 -2.66
C ILE A 14 25.80 11.65 -2.94
N ILE A 15 26.27 10.62 -3.65
CA ILE A 15 25.48 9.42 -3.94
C ILE A 15 25.08 8.69 -2.65
N VAL A 16 26.01 8.55 -1.69
CA VAL A 16 25.73 7.90 -0.40
C VAL A 16 24.67 8.67 0.41
N ILE A 17 24.76 9.99 0.43
CA ILE A 17 23.77 10.85 1.10
C ILE A 17 22.39 10.73 0.42
N ALA A 18 22.34 10.81 -0.91
CA ALA A 18 21.08 10.70 -1.65
C ALA A 18 20.42 9.31 -1.48
N ALA A 19 21.22 8.24 -1.49
CA ALA A 19 20.73 6.87 -1.29
C ALA A 19 20.18 6.65 0.13
N SER A 20 20.85 7.21 1.15
CA SER A 20 20.39 7.11 2.54
C SER A 20 19.10 7.88 2.80
N PHE A 21 18.89 9.05 2.18
CA PHE A 21 17.61 9.77 2.28
C PHE A 21 16.42 8.98 1.72
N ARG A 22 16.57 8.32 0.56
CA ARG A 22 15.48 7.52 -0.03
C ARG A 22 15.13 6.29 0.83
N PHE A 23 16.12 5.68 1.47
CA PHE A 23 15.90 4.51 2.33
C PHE A 23 15.14 4.85 3.62
N VAL A 24 15.45 5.99 4.23
CA VAL A 24 14.77 6.43 5.47
C VAL A 24 13.30 6.76 5.23
N GLN A 25 12.94 7.34 4.08
CA GLN A 25 11.55 7.66 3.77
C GLN A 25 10.66 6.42 3.67
N GLN A 26 11.11 5.36 2.99
CA GLN A 26 10.35 4.11 2.88
C GLN A 26 10.15 3.43 4.24
N ARG A 27 11.17 3.45 5.11
CA ARG A 27 11.04 2.91 6.47
C ARG A 27 10.10 3.73 7.34
N ARG A 28 10.07 5.05 7.18
CA ARG A 28 9.16 5.93 7.93
C ARG A 28 7.70 5.64 7.64
N GLU A 29 7.32 5.45 6.38
CA GLU A 29 5.94 5.12 6.01
C GLU A 29 5.50 3.78 6.62
N LYS A 30 6.37 2.76 6.57
CA LYS A 30 6.10 1.46 7.17
C LYS A 30 6.00 1.55 8.70
N ALA A 31 6.94 2.22 9.35
CA ALA A 31 6.94 2.40 10.79
C ALA A 31 5.70 3.18 11.28
N ASN A 32 5.27 4.21 10.54
CA ASN A 32 4.07 4.98 10.88
C ASN A 32 2.79 4.16 10.73
N ASN A 33 2.70 3.29 9.72
CA ASN A 33 1.57 2.37 9.57
C ASN A 33 1.57 1.27 10.64
N ASP A 34 2.74 0.74 11.01
CA ASP A 34 2.87 -0.29 12.06
C ASP A 34 2.59 0.29 13.46
N ALA A 35 2.93 1.56 13.70
CA ALA A 35 2.64 2.27 14.94
C ALA A 35 1.21 2.84 15.02
N ALA A 36 0.42 2.74 13.94
CA ALA A 36 -0.93 3.27 13.93
C ALA A 36 -1.86 2.42 14.83
N PRO A 37 -2.70 3.06 15.67
CA PRO A 37 -3.69 2.34 16.45
C PRO A 37 -4.72 1.64 15.55
N LEU A 38 -5.24 0.50 16.01
CA LEU A 38 -6.36 -0.16 15.34
C LEU A 38 -7.62 0.70 15.51
N LEU A 39 -8.13 1.21 14.38
CA LEU A 39 -9.35 2.00 14.34
C LEU A 39 -10.50 1.16 13.82
N GLN A 40 -11.68 1.39 14.38
CA GLN A 40 -12.92 0.74 13.98
C GLN A 40 -13.95 1.78 13.59
N LYS A 41 -14.65 1.55 12.47
CA LYS A 41 -15.69 2.48 11.99
C LYS A 41 -16.86 1.72 11.38
N ARG A 42 -18.08 2.19 11.66
CA ARG A 42 -19.30 1.72 11.00
C ARG A 42 -19.37 2.22 9.57
N VAL A 43 -19.45 1.29 8.63
CA VAL A 43 -19.39 1.55 7.20
C VAL A 43 -20.32 0.62 6.44
N VAL A 44 -20.64 1.02 5.21
CA VAL A 44 -21.28 0.19 4.20
C VAL A 44 -20.26 -0.12 3.11
N VAL A 45 -20.18 -1.37 2.66
CA VAL A 45 -19.36 -1.75 1.51
C VAL A 45 -20.01 -1.16 0.25
N SER A 46 -19.44 -0.11 -0.30
CA SER A 46 -20.02 0.63 -1.41
C SER A 46 -19.61 0.08 -2.77
N ASN A 47 -18.36 -0.39 -2.90
CA ASN A 47 -17.85 -0.89 -4.17
C ASN A 47 -16.77 -1.97 -3.96
N LYS A 48 -16.64 -2.85 -4.96
CA LYS A 48 -15.61 -3.88 -5.05
C LYS A 48 -15.04 -3.86 -6.47
N ARG A 49 -13.72 -3.73 -6.58
CA ARG A 49 -13.05 -3.63 -7.88
C ARG A 49 -11.88 -4.60 -7.96
N GLU A 50 -11.86 -5.34 -9.06
CA GLU A 50 -10.73 -6.12 -9.49
C GLU A 50 -9.95 -5.35 -10.57
N LYS A 51 -8.64 -5.21 -10.40
CA LYS A 51 -7.75 -4.60 -11.40
C LYS A 51 -6.69 -5.60 -11.78
N THR A 52 -6.77 -6.14 -12.98
CA THR A 52 -5.66 -6.89 -13.59
C THR A 52 -4.49 -5.94 -13.83
N LEU A 53 -3.39 -6.14 -13.10
CA LEU A 53 -2.15 -5.39 -13.31
C LEU A 53 -1.41 -6.05 -14.46
N ASN A 54 -1.17 -5.28 -15.51
CA ASN A 54 -0.28 -5.68 -16.57
C ASN A 54 1.13 -5.27 -16.16
N ASP A 55 1.98 -6.22 -15.77
CA ASP A 55 3.31 -5.97 -15.19
C ASP A 55 4.34 -5.40 -16.21
N ARG A 56 3.88 -5.06 -17.42
CA ARG A 56 4.69 -4.55 -18.54
C ARG A 56 5.34 -3.17 -18.30
N ARG A 57 5.13 -2.54 -17.16
CA ARG A 57 5.61 -1.16 -16.87
C ARG A 57 6.74 -1.07 -15.85
N SER A 58 7.47 -2.16 -15.59
CA SER A 58 8.75 -2.07 -14.89
C SER A 58 9.91 -2.00 -15.90
N ARG A 59 10.65 -0.88 -15.89
CA ARG A 59 11.95 -0.74 -16.57
C ARG A 59 13.04 -1.47 -15.77
N GLN A 60 12.74 -2.68 -15.30
CA GLN A 60 13.68 -3.53 -14.59
C GLN A 60 13.74 -4.87 -15.30
N GLN A 61 14.85 -5.02 -16.01
CA GLN A 61 15.27 -6.21 -16.71
C GLN A 61 15.62 -7.27 -15.66
N GLN A 62 14.68 -8.16 -15.34
CA GLN A 62 14.99 -9.45 -14.73
C GLN A 62 13.85 -10.45 -14.98
N THR A 63 14.26 -11.54 -15.64
CA THR A 63 13.55 -12.76 -15.98
C THR A 63 12.73 -13.35 -14.83
N ALA A 64 11.40 -13.22 -14.91
CA ALA A 64 10.44 -14.09 -14.23
C ALA A 64 9.20 -14.24 -15.15
N PRO A 65 8.57 -15.43 -15.23
CA PRO A 65 7.42 -15.63 -16.11
C PRO A 65 6.26 -14.73 -15.69
N ALA A 66 5.61 -14.13 -16.69
CA ALA A 66 4.55 -13.14 -16.52
C ALA A 66 3.35 -13.74 -15.76
N GLY A 67 3.27 -13.45 -14.46
CA GLY A 67 2.05 -13.63 -13.70
C GLY A 67 1.13 -12.44 -13.93
N THR A 68 -0.09 -12.69 -14.42
CA THR A 68 -1.16 -11.69 -14.34
C THR A 68 -1.46 -11.45 -12.86
N SER A 69 -0.86 -10.41 -12.27
CA SER A 69 -1.13 -10.09 -10.86
C SER A 69 -2.45 -9.31 -10.79
N VAL A 70 -3.38 -9.83 -9.99
CA VAL A 70 -4.68 -9.20 -9.78
C VAL A 70 -4.61 -8.35 -8.52
N ARG A 71 -5.05 -7.09 -8.60
CA ARG A 71 -5.20 -6.21 -7.44
C ARG A 71 -6.67 -6.10 -7.07
N TYR A 72 -6.98 -6.51 -5.84
CA TYR A 72 -8.30 -6.37 -5.26
C TYR A 72 -8.39 -5.08 -4.44
N GLU A 73 -9.43 -4.30 -4.70
CA GLU A 73 -9.75 -3.08 -3.98
C GLU A 73 -11.23 -3.13 -3.56
N ALA A 74 -11.51 -2.67 -2.34
CA ALA A 74 -12.88 -2.43 -1.90
C ALA A 74 -12.99 -1.02 -1.32
N SER A 75 -14.15 -0.43 -1.50
CA SER A 75 -14.48 0.90 -1.04
C SER A 75 -15.57 0.82 0.01
N PHE A 76 -15.41 1.63 1.06
CA PHE A 76 -16.23 1.61 2.26
C PHE A 76 -16.72 3.02 2.55
N LYS A 77 -18.04 3.18 2.60
CA LYS A 77 -18.69 4.46 2.89
C LYS A 77 -19.04 4.54 4.37
N PRO A 78 -18.56 5.54 5.13
CA PRO A 78 -18.98 5.75 6.51
C PRO A 78 -20.47 5.99 6.64
N GLU A 79 -21.10 5.37 7.64
CA GLU A 79 -22.53 5.61 7.93
C GLU A 79 -22.78 7.00 8.52
N THR A 80 -21.83 7.49 9.31
CA THR A 80 -21.85 8.83 9.92
C THR A 80 -21.70 9.96 8.90
N GLY A 81 -21.63 9.64 7.60
CA GLY A 81 -21.20 10.56 6.55
C GLY A 81 -19.68 10.74 6.50
N GLY A 82 -19.19 11.17 5.34
CA GLY A 82 -17.76 11.39 5.07
C GLY A 82 -17.30 10.85 3.72
N LEU A 83 -16.00 10.96 3.48
CA LEU A 83 -15.35 10.45 2.27
C LEU A 83 -15.33 8.91 2.29
N GLU A 84 -15.52 8.33 1.11
CA GLU A 84 -15.38 6.90 0.88
C GLU A 84 -13.92 6.48 1.01
N MET A 85 -13.68 5.43 1.81
CA MET A 85 -12.33 4.94 2.09
C MET A 85 -12.09 3.71 1.22
N THR A 86 -11.05 3.75 0.39
CA THR A 86 -10.69 2.62 -0.48
C THR A 86 -9.44 1.93 0.04
N PHE A 87 -9.54 0.62 0.23
CA PHE A 87 -8.43 -0.20 0.71
C PHE A 87 -8.06 -1.27 -0.31
N ARG A 88 -6.77 -1.62 -0.31
CA ARG A 88 -6.26 -2.81 -1.01
C ARG A 88 -6.48 -4.02 -0.13
N LEU A 89 -6.93 -5.10 -0.75
CA LEU A 89 -7.28 -6.35 -0.08
C LEU A 89 -6.52 -7.51 -0.69
N ASP A 90 -6.38 -8.56 0.09
CA ASP A 90 -6.02 -9.88 -0.43
C ASP A 90 -7.25 -10.56 -1.05
N ALA A 91 -7.03 -11.53 -1.93
CA ALA A 91 -8.11 -12.23 -2.63
C ALA A 91 -9.14 -12.81 -1.66
N GLN A 92 -8.67 -13.48 -0.59
CA GLN A 92 -9.54 -14.10 0.41
C GLN A 92 -10.43 -13.05 1.11
N GLN A 93 -9.87 -11.93 1.54
CA GLN A 93 -10.62 -10.84 2.18
C GLN A 93 -11.63 -10.23 1.21
N TYR A 94 -11.22 -10.01 -0.04
CA TYR A 94 -12.10 -9.48 -1.07
C TYR A 94 -13.31 -10.40 -1.31
N HIS A 95 -13.12 -11.71 -1.41
CA HIS A 95 -14.22 -12.65 -1.66
C HIS A 95 -15.15 -12.82 -0.46
N GLN A 96 -14.72 -12.52 0.76
CA GLN A 96 -15.56 -12.52 1.96
C GLN A 96 -16.48 -11.29 2.07
N LEU A 97 -16.17 -10.20 1.35
CA LEU A 97 -16.98 -8.99 1.37
C LEU A 97 -18.14 -9.07 0.39
N THR A 98 -19.33 -8.61 0.78
CA THR A 98 -20.46 -8.39 -0.12
C THR A 98 -20.74 -6.90 -0.25
N VAL A 99 -20.96 -6.42 -1.47
CA VAL A 99 -21.35 -5.02 -1.71
C VAL A 99 -22.74 -4.78 -1.13
N GLY A 100 -22.90 -3.71 -0.38
CA GLY A 100 -24.14 -3.36 0.31
C GLY A 100 -24.16 -3.75 1.79
N ASP A 101 -23.26 -4.64 2.23
CA ASP A 101 -23.19 -5.06 3.63
C ASP A 101 -22.82 -3.87 4.52
N ARG A 102 -23.55 -3.73 5.62
CA ARG A 102 -23.22 -2.81 6.71
C ARG A 102 -22.43 -3.54 7.77
N GLY A 103 -21.51 -2.86 8.43
CA GLY A 103 -20.69 -3.50 9.43
C GLY A 103 -19.59 -2.63 9.99
N THR A 104 -18.72 -3.26 10.75
CA THR A 104 -17.56 -2.61 11.37
C THR A 104 -16.31 -2.88 10.53
N LEU A 105 -15.75 -1.83 9.95
CA LEU A 105 -14.44 -1.84 9.32
C LEU A 105 -13.34 -1.62 10.35
N SER A 106 -12.36 -2.52 10.37
CA SER A 106 -11.14 -2.43 11.16
C SER A 106 -9.95 -2.10 10.27
N TYR A 107 -9.20 -1.04 10.61
CA TYR A 107 -8.07 -0.56 9.81
C TYR A 107 -6.98 0.09 10.67
N LYS A 108 -5.74 0.11 10.16
CA LYS A 108 -4.58 0.77 10.78
C LYS A 108 -3.97 1.74 9.77
N GLY A 109 -4.15 3.04 9.99
CA GLY A 109 -3.70 4.05 9.03
C GLY A 109 -4.33 3.84 7.65
N SER A 110 -3.53 3.39 6.68
CA SER A 110 -3.97 3.08 5.30
C SER A 110 -4.18 1.57 5.04
N ARG A 111 -3.96 0.72 6.04
CA ARG A 111 -4.05 -0.75 5.93
C ARG A 111 -5.41 -1.25 6.39
N PHE A 112 -6.01 -2.11 5.59
CA PHE A 112 -7.17 -2.89 5.97
C PHE A 112 -6.77 -4.05 6.90
N GLU A 113 -7.49 -4.20 8.01
CA GLU A 113 -7.30 -5.31 8.95
C GLU A 113 -8.47 -6.29 8.90
N GLY A 114 -9.70 -5.81 8.73
CA GLY A 114 -10.87 -6.69 8.62
C GLY A 114 -12.20 -5.93 8.47
N PHE A 115 -13.25 -6.67 8.12
CA PHE A 115 -14.62 -6.19 8.11
C PHE A 115 -15.52 -7.24 8.74
N THR A 116 -16.34 -6.81 9.68
CA THR A 116 -17.33 -7.67 10.34
C THR A 116 -18.72 -7.18 9.96
N PRO A 117 -19.49 -7.95 9.16
CA PRO A 117 -20.85 -7.58 8.81
C PRO A 117 -21.73 -7.55 10.06
N GLU A 118 -22.64 -6.58 10.11
CA GLU A 118 -23.72 -6.53 11.09
C GLU A 118 -24.82 -7.50 10.64
N GLN A 119 -25.22 -8.42 11.51
CA GLN A 119 -26.26 -9.42 11.21
C GLN A 119 -27.65 -8.79 11.05
#